data_AF-X0T337-F1
#
_entry.id   AF-X0T337-F1
#
_cell.length_a   1.000
_cell.length_b   1.000
_cell.length_c   1.000
_cell.angle_alpha   90.00
_cell.angle_beta   90.00
_cell.angle_gamma   90.00
#
_symmetry.space_group_name_H-M   'P 1'
#
loop_
_entity.id
_entity.type
_entity.pdbx_description
1 polymer ?
#
loop_
_entity_poly.entity_id
_entity_poly.type
_entity_poly.pdbx_seq_one_letter_code
_entity_poly.pdbx_strand_id
1 'polypeptide(L)'
;WFSRLKNVTCIQKPTEISQIARIKCQGSDGKIIKIPAYLLRSISKGNFSGEYFIDEAENGRKVKGFKYKANYYGFRTEIEKRDNGFLLKIYGDSQQDVDDFITLSLEQDLDISPYI
;
A
#
# COMPACT_ATOMS: atom_id res chain seq x y z
N TRP A 1 0.24 18.14 -11.63
CA TRP A 1 -0.01 18.53 -10.24
C TRP A 1 -1.01 17.57 -9.62
N PHE A 2 -0.58 16.63 -8.78
CA PHE A 2 -1.52 15.90 -7.91
C PHE A 2 -1.19 16.29 -6.49
N SER A 3 -2.00 17.18 -5.93
CA SER A 3 -1.95 17.53 -4.52
C SER A 3 -2.08 16.24 -3.73
N ARG A 4 -1.05 15.92 -2.95
CA ARG A 4 -1.11 14.90 -1.89
C ARG A 4 -2.33 15.24 -1.03
N LEU A 5 -3.41 14.46 -1.15
CA LEU A 5 -4.57 14.50 -0.24
C LEU A 5 -4.09 13.99 1.11
N LYS A 6 -3.37 14.86 1.84
CA LYS A 6 -2.64 14.49 3.05
C LYS A 6 -3.55 14.19 4.23
N ASN A 7 -4.81 14.63 4.22
CA ASN A 7 -5.70 14.51 5.37
C ASN A 7 -7.17 14.34 4.91
N VAL A 8 -7.58 13.11 4.56
CA VAL A 8 -8.98 12.80 4.28
C VAL A 8 -9.41 11.62 5.13
N THR A 9 -10.45 11.80 5.93
CA THR A 9 -11.04 10.74 6.75
C THR A 9 -12.19 10.10 5.97
N CYS A 10 -12.17 8.78 5.82
CA CYS A 10 -13.23 8.06 5.14
C CYS A 10 -14.49 8.04 6.03
N ILE A 11 -15.62 8.55 5.52
CA ILE A 11 -16.88 8.62 6.30
C ILE A 11 -17.62 7.27 6.25
N GLN A 12 -17.43 6.51 5.17
CA GLN A 12 -18.12 5.25 4.96
C GLN A 12 -17.21 4.28 4.19
N LYS A 13 -16.96 3.09 4.75
CA LYS A 13 -16.19 2.05 4.06
C LYS A 13 -16.92 1.66 2.76
N PRO A 14 -16.20 1.52 1.63
CA PRO A 14 -16.82 1.05 0.42
C PRO A 14 -17.32 -0.37 0.58
N THR A 15 -18.53 -0.62 0.09
CA THR A 15 -19.06 -1.97 -0.10
C THR A 15 -18.41 -2.67 -1.31
N GLU A 16 -17.82 -1.90 -2.23
CA GLU A 16 -17.18 -2.42 -3.44
C GLU A 16 -16.01 -1.51 -3.86
N ILE A 17 -14.84 -2.12 -4.16
CA ILE A 17 -13.65 -1.41 -4.62
C ILE A 17 -13.55 -1.55 -6.14
N SER A 18 -14.31 -0.73 -6.87
CA SER A 18 -14.28 -0.68 -8.34
C SER A 18 -13.77 0.67 -8.88
N GLN A 19 -13.39 0.71 -10.16
CA GLN A 19 -12.98 1.96 -10.83
C GLN A 19 -14.12 3.00 -10.90
N ILE A 20 -15.35 2.54 -10.76
CA ILE A 20 -16.59 3.32 -10.90
C ILE A 20 -17.15 3.74 -9.53
N ALA A 21 -16.85 2.95 -8.48
CA ALA A 21 -17.28 3.24 -7.12
C ALA A 21 -16.66 4.57 -6.64
N ARG A 22 -17.49 5.43 -6.05
CA ARG A 22 -17.08 6.71 -5.47
C ARG A 22 -17.44 6.76 -4.00
N ILE A 23 -16.49 7.18 -3.18
CA ILE A 23 -16.59 7.16 -1.72
C ILE A 23 -16.60 8.58 -1.21
N LYS A 24 -17.47 8.84 -0.21
CA LYS A 24 -17.52 10.12 0.48
C LYS A 24 -16.44 10.14 1.56
N CYS A 25 -15.53 11.10 1.45
CA CYS A 25 -14.49 11.36 2.44
C CYS A 25 -14.64 12.80 2.95
N GLN A 26 -14.26 13.03 4.20
CA GLN A 26 -14.21 14.36 4.79
C GLN A 26 -12.78 14.88 4.74
N GLY A 27 -12.57 16.00 4.05
CA GLY A 27 -11.32 16.74 4.12
C GLY A 27 -11.11 17.34 5.51
N SER A 28 -9.87 17.69 5.84
CA SER A 28 -9.52 18.34 7.12
C SER A 28 -10.20 19.70 7.33
N ASP A 29 -10.75 20.30 6.27
CA ASP A 29 -11.57 21.51 6.30
C ASP A 29 -13.06 21.23 6.57
N GLY A 30 -13.42 19.97 6.87
CA GLY A 30 -14.78 19.52 7.11
C GLY A 30 -15.60 19.29 5.84
N LYS A 31 -15.07 19.58 4.65
CA LYS A 31 -15.81 19.42 3.39
C LYS A 31 -15.91 17.96 2.98
N ILE A 32 -17.08 17.57 2.52
CA ILE A 32 -17.31 16.24 1.95
C ILE A 32 -16.88 16.25 0.48
N ILE A 33 -15.89 15.43 0.16
CA ILE A 33 -15.45 15.18 -1.22
C ILE A 33 -15.81 13.75 -1.63
N LYS A 34 -16.08 13.55 -2.92
CA LYS A 34 -16.27 12.23 -3.52
C LYS A 34 -15.01 11.85 -4.28
N ILE A 35 -14.29 10.84 -3.83
CA ILE A 35 -13.11 10.32 -4.54
C ILE A 35 -13.38 8.91 -5.08
N PRO A 36 -12.79 8.53 -6.21
CA PRO A 36 -12.85 7.15 -6.68
C PRO A 36 -12.32 6.15 -5.65
N ALA A 37 -13.00 5.03 -5.50
CA ALA A 37 -12.70 4.02 -4.48
C ALA A 37 -11.30 3.44 -4.60
N TYR A 38 -10.81 3.29 -5.83
CA TYR A 38 -9.45 2.82 -6.07
C TYR A 38 -8.36 3.78 -5.52
N LEU A 39 -8.66 5.06 -5.31
CA LEU A 39 -7.74 5.99 -4.66
C LEU A 39 -7.65 5.75 -3.14
N LEU A 40 -8.68 5.13 -2.53
CA LEU A 40 -8.65 4.75 -1.13
C LEU A 40 -7.78 3.52 -0.87
N ARG A 41 -7.43 2.72 -1.89
CA ARG A 41 -6.32 1.75 -1.79
C ARG A 41 -4.99 2.40 -1.38
N SER A 42 -4.85 3.73 -1.56
CA SER A 42 -3.67 4.50 -1.18
C SER A 42 -3.84 5.35 0.08
N ILE A 43 -4.99 5.28 0.76
CA ILE A 43 -5.30 6.09 1.95
C ILE A 43 -5.23 5.17 3.16
N SER A 44 -4.07 5.24 3.83
CA SER A 44 -3.62 4.58 5.06
C SER A 44 -4.03 3.12 5.25
N LYS A 45 -3.03 2.24 5.29
CA LYS A 45 -3.18 1.01 6.06
C LYS A 45 -2.80 1.25 7.53
N GLY A 46 -1.61 1.72 7.86
CA GLY A 46 -1.32 2.10 9.25
C GLY A 46 0.13 2.44 9.42
N ASN A 47 0.57 2.53 10.68
CA ASN A 47 1.98 2.80 11.00
C ASN A 47 2.75 1.52 11.37
N PHE A 48 2.10 0.35 11.36
CA PHE A 48 2.81 -0.93 11.44
C PHE A 48 3.61 -1.14 10.17
N SER A 49 4.82 -1.65 10.32
CA SER A 49 5.74 -1.82 9.20
C SER A 49 6.60 -3.05 9.33
N GLY A 50 6.97 -3.58 8.18
CA GLY A 50 7.88 -4.70 8.01
C GLY A 50 8.86 -4.36 6.90
N GLU A 51 10.05 -4.90 7.01
CA GLU A 51 11.15 -4.62 6.09
C GLU A 51 11.51 -5.86 5.31
N TYR A 52 11.65 -5.72 4.00
CA TYR A 52 12.10 -6.79 3.11
C TYR A 52 13.38 -6.34 2.40
N PHE A 53 14.48 -7.04 2.65
CA PHE A 53 15.77 -6.73 2.07
C PHE A 53 15.95 -7.45 0.72
N ILE A 54 16.40 -6.71 -0.28
CA ILE A 54 16.62 -7.19 -1.64
C ILE A 54 18.08 -6.92 -1.96
N ASP A 55 18.86 -7.99 -2.13
CA ASP A 55 20.28 -7.91 -2.47
C ASP A 55 20.49 -7.17 -3.81
N GLU A 56 21.60 -6.45 -3.95
CA GLU A 56 21.98 -5.78 -5.20
C GLU A 56 22.11 -6.76 -6.38
N ALA A 57 22.51 -8.02 -6.11
CA ALA A 57 22.53 -9.10 -7.09
C ALA A 57 21.14 -9.36 -7.71
N GLU A 58 20.06 -9.08 -6.97
CA GLU A 58 18.68 -9.26 -7.42
C GLU A 58 18.15 -8.12 -8.32
N ASN A 59 18.96 -7.09 -8.60
CA ASN A 59 18.72 -6.00 -9.56
C ASN A 59 17.56 -5.05 -9.20
N GLY A 60 17.74 -3.75 -9.45
CA GLY A 60 16.76 -2.68 -9.17
C GLY A 60 15.41 -2.78 -9.90
N ARG A 61 15.24 -3.75 -10.81
CA ARG A 61 13.93 -4.10 -11.41
C ARG A 61 13.05 -4.89 -10.44
N LYS A 62 13.62 -5.82 -9.65
CA LYS A 62 12.86 -6.63 -8.68
C LYS A 62 12.23 -5.76 -7.59
N VAL A 63 12.99 -4.81 -7.03
CA VAL A 63 12.44 -3.90 -6.01
C VAL A 63 11.27 -3.05 -6.53
N LYS A 64 11.32 -2.62 -7.80
CA LYS A 64 10.19 -1.93 -8.44
C LYS A 64 8.99 -2.86 -8.63
N GLY A 65 9.23 -4.13 -8.98
CA GLY A 65 8.20 -5.17 -9.10
C GLY A 65 7.50 -5.43 -7.76
N PHE A 66 8.27 -5.65 -6.68
CA PHE A 66 7.71 -5.85 -5.35
C PHE A 66 6.97 -4.62 -4.82
N LYS A 67 7.51 -3.42 -5.05
CA LYS A 67 6.79 -2.18 -4.76
C LYS A 67 5.46 -2.10 -5.50
N TYR A 68 5.45 -2.43 -6.79
CA TYR A 68 4.21 -2.45 -7.57
C TYR A 68 3.21 -3.47 -7.01
N LYS A 69 3.67 -4.70 -6.69
CA LYS A 69 2.85 -5.75 -6.06
C LYS A 69 2.24 -5.26 -4.74
N ALA A 70 3.06 -4.75 -3.83
CA ALA A 70 2.58 -4.22 -2.55
C ALA A 70 1.55 -3.08 -2.71
N ASN A 71 1.81 -2.14 -3.61
CA ASN A 71 0.87 -1.05 -3.90
C ASN A 71 -0.44 -1.56 -4.55
N TYR A 72 -0.38 -2.62 -5.37
CA TYR A 72 -1.56 -3.24 -5.97
C TYR A 72 -2.51 -3.79 -4.91
N TYR A 73 -1.95 -4.44 -3.89
CA TYR A 73 -2.67 -4.89 -2.70
C TYR A 73 -2.96 -3.77 -1.68
N GLY A 74 -2.65 -2.51 -2.03
CA GLY A 74 -2.95 -1.32 -1.22
C GLY A 74 -1.99 -1.07 -0.06
N PHE A 75 -0.89 -1.81 0.06
CA PHE A 75 0.12 -1.49 1.07
C PHE A 75 0.87 -0.22 0.68
N ARG A 76 1.14 0.64 1.67
CA ARG A 76 2.06 1.76 1.47
C ARG A 76 3.47 1.20 1.48
N THR A 77 4.32 1.71 0.59
CA THR A 77 5.71 1.27 0.50
C THR A 77 6.71 2.41 0.42
N GLU A 78 7.87 2.21 1.03
CA GLU A 78 9.04 3.07 0.92
C GLU A 78 10.25 2.23 0.49
N ILE A 79 11.11 2.80 -0.36
CA ILE A 79 12.35 2.15 -0.79
C ILE A 79 13.51 2.97 -0.24
N GLU A 80 14.41 2.30 0.45
CA GLU A 80 15.66 2.86 0.94
C GLU A 80 16.81 2.12 0.27
N LYS A 81 17.71 2.86 -0.40
CA LYS A 81 18.93 2.26 -0.97
C LYS A 81 19.95 2.08 0.16
N ARG A 82 20.51 0.87 0.26
CA ARG A 82 21.61 0.51 1.16
C ARG A 82 22.85 0.17 0.33
N ASP A 83 24.01 0.04 0.97
CA ASP A 83 25.28 -0.19 0.27
C ASP A 83 25.27 -1.50 -0.53
N ASN A 84 24.57 -2.54 -0.05
CA ASN A 84 24.54 -3.87 -0.66
C ASN A 84 23.15 -4.26 -1.22
N GLY A 85 22.28 -3.28 -1.49
CA GLY A 85 20.95 -3.58 -2.01
C GLY A 85 19.89 -2.54 -1.71
N PHE A 86 18.63 -2.99 -1.68
CA PHE A 86 17.46 -2.16 -1.44
C PHE A 86 16.63 -2.72 -0.30
N LEU A 87 16.23 -1.84 0.61
CA LEU A 87 15.30 -2.15 1.68
C LEU A 87 13.91 -1.65 1.26
N LEU A 88 12.96 -2.59 1.12
CA LEU A 88 11.56 -2.28 0.86
C LEU A 88 10.80 -2.29 2.19
N LYS A 89 10.39 -1.11 2.65
CA LYS A 89 9.53 -0.95 3.83
C LYS A 89 8.07 -1.00 3.40
N ILE A 90 7.28 -1.83 4.08
CA ILE A 90 5.87 -2.07 3.77
C ILE A 90 5.05 -1.71 5.00
N TYR A 91 3.96 -0.96 4.80
CA TYR A 91 3.13 -0.46 5.88
C TYR A 91 1.68 -0.97 5.78
N GLY A 92 1.14 -1.42 6.91
CA GLY A 92 -0.17 -2.07 7.06
C GLY A 92 -0.99 -1.56 8.25
N ASP A 93 -2.26 -1.96 8.32
CA ASP A 93 -3.21 -1.61 9.41
C ASP A 93 -2.89 -2.38 10.70
N SER A 94 -2.37 -3.60 10.55
CA SER A 94 -1.89 -4.44 11.64
C SER A 94 -0.51 -5.02 11.31
N GLN A 95 0.23 -5.45 12.33
CA GLN A 95 1.51 -6.14 12.12
C GLN A 95 1.30 -7.48 11.38
N GLN A 96 0.23 -8.19 11.71
CA GLN A 96 -0.12 -9.47 11.08
C GLN A 96 -0.29 -9.34 9.56
N ASP A 97 -1.02 -8.31 9.09
CA ASP A 97 -1.23 -8.10 7.65
C ASP A 97 0.08 -7.84 6.90
N VAL A 98 1.03 -7.18 7.57
CA VAL A 98 2.34 -6.88 6.99
C VAL A 98 3.19 -8.15 6.92
N ASP A 99 3.24 -8.90 8.01
CA ASP A 99 4.02 -10.13 8.12
C ASP A 99 3.50 -11.20 7.12
N ASP A 100 2.18 -11.34 7.03
CA ASP A 100 1.53 -12.25 6.07
C ASP A 100 1.82 -11.83 4.63
N PHE A 101 1.76 -10.54 4.32
CA PHE A 101 2.10 -10.05 2.99
C PHE A 101 3.56 -10.35 2.62
N ILE A 102 4.51 -10.05 3.51
CA ILE A 102 5.93 -10.28 3.24
C ILE A 102 6.18 -11.78 3.02
N THR A 103 5.71 -12.61 3.95
CA THR A 103 5.92 -14.07 3.91
C THR A 103 5.27 -14.69 2.68
N LEU A 104 3.99 -14.44 2.47
CA LEU A 104 3.23 -15.13 1.43
C LEU A 104 3.50 -14.52 0.04
N SER A 105 3.55 -13.20 -0.08
CA SER A 105 3.64 -12.54 -1.40
C SER A 105 5.05 -12.23 -1.86
N LEU A 106 6.02 -12.01 -0.98
CA LEU A 106 7.38 -11.63 -1.38
C LEU A 106 8.35 -12.80 -1.30
N GLU A 107 8.29 -13.59 -0.23
CA GLU A 107 9.16 -14.75 -0.05
C GLU A 107 8.67 -15.97 -0.82
N GLN A 108 7.36 -16.27 -0.75
CA GLN A 108 6.76 -17.46 -1.37
C GLN A 108 6.14 -17.19 -2.76
N ASP A 109 6.10 -15.93 -3.19
CA ASP A 109 5.48 -15.46 -4.44
C ASP A 109 4.03 -15.95 -4.69
N LEU A 110 3.26 -16.12 -3.60
CA LEU A 110 1.85 -16.50 -3.68
C LEU A 110 0.98 -15.30 -4.05
N ASP A 111 -0.14 -15.58 -4.74
CA ASP A 111 -1.22 -14.61 -4.91
C ASP A 111 -2.11 -14.64 -3.68
N ILE A 112 -2.02 -13.61 -2.85
CA ILE A 112 -2.84 -13.49 -1.65
C ILE A 112 -4.15 -12.73 -1.86
N SER A 113 -4.54 -12.44 -3.11
CA SER A 113 -5.84 -11.82 -3.42
C SER A 113 -7.04 -12.48 -2.72
N PRO A 114 -7.07 -13.80 -2.45
CA PRO A 114 -8.17 -14.42 -1.70
C PRO A 114 -8.23 -14.09 -0.20
N TYR A 115 -7.14 -13.56 0.38
CA TYR A 115 -6.96 -13.38 1.82
C TYR A 115 -6.98 -11.92 2.29
N ILE A 116 -7.03 -10.96 1.35
CA ILE A 116 -7.15 -9.51 1.63
C ILE A 116 -8.51 -9.00 1.16
#